data_AF-C0ZTU4-F1
#
_entry.id   AF-C0ZTU4-F1
#
_cell.length_a   1.000
_cell.length_b   1.000
_cell.length_c   1.000
_cell.angle_alpha   90.00
_cell.angle_beta   90.00
_cell.angle_gamma   90.00
#
_symmetry.space_group_name_H-M   'P 1'
#
loop_
_entity.id
_entity.type
_entity.pdbx_description
1 polymer ?
#
loop_
_entity_poly.entity_id
_entity_poly.type
_entity_poly.pdbx_seq_one_letter_code
_entity_poly.pdbx_strand_id
1 'polypeptide(L)'
;MPAHRGGWRFDSRQAGTLVRVSPAEPNRRRRILLWIAGVLGVVIVVGAVVVAVAPSRYLPWDTAEFPTVDASSVTADQARVLELLQSEHERDRPGTFYSDGIDEEWCADFVSWIMREAGRPLSNPNSGSWRIPGVYTLQEYYQGIGAYAENGSGYTPSVGDVVIYDSSRWVGQHTNIVVAVDGDSAITVGGNEFGKVRVHDLHWQSDSAVVGFGKLHP
;
A
#
# COMPACT_ATOMS: atom_id res chain seq x y z
N MET A 1 -4.57 22.05 -94.66
CA MET A 1 -3.19 22.20 -94.14
C MET A 1 -2.81 23.68 -94.22
N PRO A 2 -2.13 24.30 -93.23
CA PRO A 2 -2.32 24.28 -91.78
C PRO A 2 -2.73 25.67 -91.21
N ALA A 3 -3.03 25.62 -89.92
CA ALA A 3 -3.54 26.62 -88.98
C ALA A 3 -2.92 28.04 -89.01
N HIS A 4 -3.83 29.01 -88.87
CA HIS A 4 -3.56 30.41 -88.56
C HIS A 4 -2.92 30.59 -87.18
N ARG A 5 -1.88 31.43 -87.16
CA ARG A 5 -1.19 31.93 -85.97
C ARG A 5 -2.06 32.94 -85.22
N GLY A 6 -1.85 32.96 -83.91
CA GLY A 6 -2.68 33.61 -82.91
C GLY A 6 -2.84 35.13 -83.06
N GLY A 7 -3.99 35.59 -82.59
CA GLY A 7 -4.26 36.99 -82.28
C GLY A 7 -4.89 37.06 -80.90
N TRP A 8 -4.16 37.63 -79.95
CA TRP A 8 -4.64 37.91 -78.60
C TRP A 8 -5.76 38.94 -78.64
N ARG A 9 -6.87 38.67 -77.95
CA ARG A 9 -7.82 39.70 -77.50
C ARG A 9 -7.83 39.70 -75.98
N PHE A 10 -7.37 40.82 -75.43
CA PHE A 10 -7.57 41.19 -74.04
C PHE A 10 -9.07 41.45 -73.81
N ASP A 11 -9.69 40.67 -72.95
CA ASP A 11 -10.83 41.11 -72.14
C ASP A 11 -10.30 41.31 -70.72
N SER A 12 -9.93 42.54 -70.39
CA SER A 12 -9.46 42.94 -69.07
C SER A 12 -10.65 43.14 -68.11
N ARG A 13 -11.46 42.09 -67.96
CA ARG A 13 -12.44 41.93 -66.89
C ARG A 13 -11.90 40.93 -65.86
N GLN A 14 -11.83 41.40 -64.62
CA GLN A 14 -11.63 40.61 -63.40
C GLN A 14 -10.28 39.90 -63.27
N ALA A 15 -9.32 40.59 -62.64
CA ALA A 15 -8.25 39.92 -61.91
C ALA A 15 -8.88 39.18 -60.72
N GLY A 16 -9.34 37.95 -60.94
CA GLY A 16 -9.70 37.03 -59.87
C GLY A 16 -8.45 36.65 -59.10
N THR A 17 -8.27 37.25 -57.93
CA THR A 17 -7.28 36.79 -56.95
C THR A 17 -7.63 35.36 -56.56
N LEU A 18 -6.83 34.37 -57.00
CA LEU A 18 -6.85 33.03 -56.44
C LEU A 18 -6.33 33.11 -54.99
N VAL A 19 -7.24 33.35 -54.04
CA VAL A 19 -6.93 33.20 -52.62
C VAL A 19 -6.85 31.69 -52.36
N ARG A 20 -5.63 31.18 -52.21
CA ARG A 20 -5.39 29.84 -51.69
C ARG A 20 -5.88 29.85 -50.24
N VAL A 21 -7.07 29.30 -49.98
CA VAL A 21 -7.52 29.01 -48.62
C VAL A 21 -6.63 27.87 -48.12
N SER A 22 -5.58 28.20 -47.38
CA SER A 22 -4.85 27.21 -46.61
C SER A 22 -5.85 26.54 -45.66
N PRO A 23 -5.92 25.20 -45.60
CA PRO A 23 -6.75 24.55 -44.59
C PRO A 23 -6.28 25.07 -43.23
N ALA A 24 -7.21 25.62 -42.44
CA ALA A 24 -6.89 26.09 -41.10
C ALA A 24 -6.19 24.96 -40.36
N GLU A 25 -4.91 25.11 -40.05
CA GLU A 25 -4.18 24.11 -39.29
C GLU A 25 -4.96 23.90 -37.98
N PRO A 26 -5.49 22.70 -37.72
CA PRO A 26 -6.22 22.44 -36.49
C PRO A 26 -5.28 22.76 -35.32
N ASN A 27 -5.66 23.80 -34.58
CA ASN A 27 -4.84 24.53 -33.63
C ASN A 27 -4.00 23.55 -32.79
N ARG A 28 -2.70 23.43 -33.10
CA ARG A 28 -1.77 22.43 -32.51
C ARG A 28 -1.84 22.43 -30.99
N ARG A 29 -2.06 23.62 -30.40
CA ARG A 29 -2.32 23.82 -28.97
C ARG A 29 -3.57 23.09 -28.45
N ARG A 30 -4.70 23.15 -29.17
CA ARG A 30 -5.94 22.44 -28.79
C ARG A 30 -5.76 20.93 -28.85
N ARG A 31 -5.03 20.41 -29.85
CA ARG A 31 -4.69 18.98 -29.93
C ARG A 31 -3.81 18.55 -28.77
N ILE A 32 -2.76 19.31 -28.43
CA ILE A 32 -1.89 19.04 -27.28
C ILE A 32 -2.69 19.07 -25.97
N LEU A 33 -3.57 20.05 -25.77
CA LEU A 33 -4.43 20.14 -24.58
C LEU A 33 -5.39 18.96 -24.46
N LEU A 34 -6.00 18.51 -25.57
CA LEU A 34 -6.85 17.31 -25.57
C LEU A 34 -6.05 16.04 -25.28
N TRP A 35 -4.83 15.93 -25.79
CA TRP A 35 -3.92 14.82 -25.47
C TRP A 35 -3.54 14.82 -23.98
N ILE A 36 -3.16 15.96 -23.42
CA ILE A 36 -2.84 16.10 -21.99
C ILE A 36 -4.06 15.74 -21.14
N ALA A 37 -5.25 16.26 -21.49
CA ALA A 37 -6.49 15.95 -20.79
C ALA A 37 -6.83 14.45 -20.87
N GLY A 38 -6.59 13.81 -22.03
CA GLY A 38 -6.77 12.38 -22.21
C GLY A 38 -5.81 11.55 -21.34
N VAL A 39 -4.51 11.89 -21.35
CA VAL A 39 -3.51 11.22 -20.49
C VAL A 39 -3.84 11.41 -19.02
N LEU A 40 -4.20 12.62 -18.60
CA LEU A 40 -4.59 12.91 -17.23
C LEU A 40 -5.84 12.09 -16.82
N GLY A 41 -6.83 12.01 -17.71
CA GLY A 41 -8.02 11.18 -17.50
C GLY A 41 -7.67 9.69 -17.31
N VAL A 42 -6.76 9.15 -18.13
CA VAL A 42 -6.28 7.76 -17.98
C VAL A 42 -5.56 7.56 -16.65
N VAL A 43 -4.67 8.48 -16.26
CA VAL A 43 -3.95 8.39 -14.98
C VAL A 43 -4.92 8.39 -13.80
N ILE A 44 -5.95 9.25 -13.83
CA ILE A 44 -6.99 9.30 -12.79
C ILE A 44 -7.75 7.97 -12.71
N VAL A 45 -8.16 7.42 -13.86
CA VAL A 45 -8.89 6.15 -13.90
C VAL A 45 -8.02 5.00 -13.39
N VAL A 46 -6.77 4.91 -13.83
CA VAL A 46 -5.82 3.88 -13.36
C VAL A 46 -5.58 4.02 -11.86
N GLY A 47 -5.37 5.24 -11.36
CA GLY A 47 -5.21 5.50 -9.93
C GLY A 47 -6.44 5.06 -9.11
N ALA A 48 -7.64 5.38 -9.59
CA ALA A 48 -8.89 4.96 -8.93
C ALA A 48 -9.05 3.43 -8.91
N VAL A 49 -8.69 2.74 -10.00
CA VAL A 49 -8.72 1.27 -10.03
C VAL A 49 -7.72 0.69 -9.05
N VAL A 50 -6.49 1.20 -8.99
CA VAL A 50 -5.46 0.72 -8.04
C VAL A 50 -5.95 0.88 -6.59
N VAL A 51 -6.50 2.03 -6.23
CA VAL A 51 -7.05 2.28 -4.88
C VAL A 51 -8.19 1.32 -4.55
N ALA A 52 -9.00 0.91 -5.54
CA ALA A 52 -10.12 0.01 -5.33
C ALA A 52 -9.74 -1.48 -5.19
N VAL A 53 -8.58 -1.90 -5.70
CA VAL A 53 -8.21 -3.33 -5.77
C VAL A 53 -6.95 -3.70 -4.99
N ALA A 54 -6.06 -2.73 -4.71
CA ALA A 54 -4.85 -3.01 -3.96
C ALA A 54 -5.19 -3.26 -2.48
N PRO A 55 -4.54 -4.23 -1.83
CA PRO A 55 -4.57 -4.33 -0.38
C PRO A 55 -4.28 -2.98 0.27
N SER A 56 -5.14 -2.58 1.20
CA SER A 56 -5.09 -1.35 2.02
C SER A 56 -3.70 -0.98 2.51
N ARG A 57 -2.92 -1.96 3.01
CA ARG A 57 -1.55 -1.82 3.50
C ARG A 57 -0.52 -1.30 2.49
N TYR A 58 -0.87 -1.27 1.20
CA TYR A 58 -0.04 -0.62 0.17
C TYR A 58 -0.37 0.85 -0.05
N LEU A 59 -1.38 1.38 0.64
CA LEU A 59 -1.76 2.78 0.56
C LEU A 59 -0.94 3.61 1.57
N PRO A 60 -0.50 4.82 1.20
CA PRO A 60 0.37 5.64 2.05
C PRO A 60 -0.36 6.38 3.18
N TRP A 61 -1.64 6.08 3.41
CA TRP A 61 -2.50 6.68 4.44
C TRP A 61 -3.24 5.59 5.21
N ASP A 62 -3.69 5.90 6.42
CA ASP A 62 -4.53 4.99 7.22
C ASP A 62 -5.84 4.71 6.50
N THR A 63 -6.18 3.42 6.36
CA THR A 63 -7.45 3.02 5.71
C THR A 63 -8.55 2.73 6.71
N ALA A 64 -8.16 2.50 7.97
CA ALA A 64 -9.06 2.29 9.09
C ALA A 64 -8.75 3.27 10.23
N GLU A 65 -9.73 3.48 11.10
CA GLU A 65 -9.51 4.18 12.36
C GLU A 65 -8.97 3.21 13.43
N PHE A 66 -8.17 3.71 14.36
CA PHE A 66 -7.75 2.90 15.50
C PHE A 66 -9.00 2.50 16.31
N PRO A 67 -9.24 1.20 16.57
CA PRO A 67 -10.51 0.75 17.13
C PRO A 67 -10.68 1.24 18.57
N THR A 68 -11.89 1.69 18.91
CA THR A 68 -12.29 1.86 20.30
C THR A 68 -12.62 0.49 20.89
N VAL A 69 -11.64 -0.13 21.56
CA VAL A 69 -11.82 -1.46 22.15
C VAL A 69 -12.43 -1.34 23.54
N ASP A 70 -13.50 -2.08 23.80
CA ASP A 70 -14.04 -2.24 25.15
C ASP A 70 -13.03 -3.00 26.01
N ALA A 71 -12.50 -2.36 27.06
CA ALA A 71 -11.53 -2.98 27.95
C ALA A 71 -12.05 -4.27 28.63
N SER A 72 -13.38 -4.47 28.69
CA SER A 72 -13.97 -5.69 29.22
C SER A 72 -13.98 -6.88 28.25
N SER A 73 -13.72 -6.65 26.96
CA SER A 73 -13.72 -7.69 25.92
C SER A 73 -12.33 -8.21 25.56
N VAL A 74 -11.27 -7.64 26.16
CA VAL A 74 -9.87 -8.02 25.91
C VAL A 74 -9.15 -8.48 27.19
N THR A 75 -8.13 -9.31 27.01
CA THR A 75 -7.24 -9.69 28.12
C THR A 75 -6.34 -8.52 28.53
N ALA A 76 -5.72 -8.60 29.71
CA ALA A 76 -4.77 -7.59 30.16
C ALA A 76 -3.57 -7.43 29.19
N ASP A 77 -3.10 -8.54 28.62
CA ASP A 77 -1.99 -8.54 27.65
C ASP A 77 -2.41 -7.87 26.33
N GLN A 78 -3.61 -8.18 25.84
CA GLN A 78 -4.19 -7.53 24.65
C GLN A 78 -4.38 -6.02 24.87
N ALA A 79 -4.94 -5.62 26.01
CA ALA A 79 -5.12 -4.22 26.37
C ALA A 79 -3.78 -3.47 26.39
N ARG A 80 -2.72 -4.11 26.89
CA ARG A 80 -1.37 -3.52 26.93
C ARG A 80 -0.79 -3.33 25.53
N VAL A 81 -0.95 -4.32 24.65
CA VAL A 81 -0.53 -4.22 23.24
C VAL A 81 -1.29 -3.10 22.53
N LEU A 82 -2.61 -3.01 22.71
CA LEU A 82 -3.44 -1.95 22.12
C LEU A 82 -3.02 -0.55 22.59
N GLU A 83 -2.80 -0.36 23.89
CA GLU A 83 -2.35 0.91 24.47
C GLU A 83 -1.02 1.35 23.82
N LEU A 84 -0.05 0.44 23.70
CA LEU A 84 1.24 0.73 23.08
C LEU A 84 1.09 1.07 21.60
N LEU A 85 0.33 0.29 20.85
CA LEU A 85 0.10 0.52 19.42
C LEU A 85 -0.57 1.87 19.16
N GLN A 86 -1.59 2.22 19.93
CA GLN A 86 -2.25 3.52 19.82
C GLN A 86 -1.24 4.64 20.08
N SER A 87 -0.48 4.51 21.16
CA SER A 87 0.49 5.52 21.56
C SER A 87 1.62 5.70 20.54
N GLU A 88 2.07 4.62 19.91
CA GLU A 88 3.11 4.66 18.88
C GLU A 88 2.60 5.16 17.53
N HIS A 89 1.35 4.87 17.18
CA HIS A 89 0.69 5.47 16.03
C HIS A 89 0.58 6.99 16.18
N GLU A 90 0.22 7.48 17.37
CA GLU A 90 0.12 8.92 17.66
C GLU A 90 1.48 9.63 17.69
N ARG A 91 2.53 8.98 18.21
CA ARG A 91 3.88 9.56 18.29
C ARG A 91 4.64 9.52 16.98
N ASP A 92 4.40 8.49 16.18
CA ASP A 92 4.96 8.30 14.83
C ASP A 92 6.49 8.50 14.79
N ARG A 93 7.18 7.75 15.66
CA ARG A 93 8.64 7.81 15.82
C ARG A 93 9.36 7.24 14.59
N PRO A 94 10.59 7.72 14.29
CA PRO A 94 11.36 7.19 13.16
C PRO A 94 11.70 5.70 13.34
N GLY A 95 11.82 4.97 12.24
CA GLY A 95 12.14 3.53 12.24
C GLY A 95 13.37 3.15 13.06
N THR A 96 14.40 4.01 13.02
CA THR A 96 15.64 3.87 13.80
C THR A 96 15.43 3.81 15.31
N PHE A 97 14.28 4.28 15.82
CA PHE A 97 13.91 4.10 17.23
C PHE A 97 13.62 2.62 17.56
N TYR A 98 12.97 1.89 16.65
CA TYR A 98 12.59 0.50 16.84
C TYR A 98 13.73 -0.47 16.47
N SER A 99 14.56 -0.12 15.49
CA SER A 99 15.66 -0.93 14.96
C SER A 99 17.02 -0.69 15.63
N ASP A 100 17.05 -0.21 16.88
CA ASP A 100 18.30 0.09 17.63
C ASP A 100 19.28 1.01 16.87
N GLY A 101 18.75 1.99 16.12
CA GLY A 101 19.54 2.97 15.37
C GLY A 101 19.94 2.54 13.96
N ILE A 102 19.54 1.35 13.50
CA ILE A 102 19.90 0.81 12.19
C ILE A 102 18.92 1.31 11.12
N ASP A 103 19.45 1.78 9.98
CA ASP A 103 18.62 2.16 8.82
C ASP A 103 18.27 0.91 8.00
N GLU A 104 17.11 0.33 8.29
CA GLU A 104 16.60 -0.91 7.68
C GLU A 104 15.06 -0.93 7.65
N GLU A 105 14.49 -1.91 6.95
CA GLU A 105 13.05 -2.19 6.99
C GLU A 105 12.66 -2.64 8.41
N TRP A 106 11.91 -1.82 9.13
CA TRP A 106 11.75 -1.96 10.59
C TRP A 106 10.39 -2.53 11.02
N CYS A 107 9.63 -3.15 10.10
CA CYS A 107 8.31 -3.72 10.41
C CYS A 107 8.36 -4.82 11.48
N ALA A 108 9.32 -5.74 11.40
CA ALA A 108 9.49 -6.80 12.39
C ALA A 108 10.16 -6.31 13.69
N ASP A 109 11.03 -5.29 13.59
CA ASP A 109 11.57 -4.58 14.77
C ASP A 109 10.45 -3.89 15.57
N PHE A 110 9.52 -3.23 14.89
CA PHE A 110 8.34 -2.62 15.51
C PHE A 110 7.52 -3.65 16.28
N VAL A 111 7.19 -4.78 15.65
CA VAL A 111 6.48 -5.89 16.33
C VAL A 111 7.28 -6.38 17.54
N SER A 112 8.57 -6.64 17.38
CA SER A 112 9.45 -7.10 18.46
C SER A 112 9.49 -6.11 19.63
N TRP A 113 9.51 -4.81 19.34
CA TRP A 113 9.51 -3.74 20.32
C TRP A 113 8.18 -3.68 21.07
N ILE A 114 7.04 -3.67 20.36
CA ILE A 114 5.70 -3.67 20.98
C ILE A 114 5.55 -4.87 21.92
N MET A 115 5.95 -6.06 21.47
CA MET A 115 5.88 -7.28 22.26
C MET A 115 6.75 -7.21 23.52
N ARG A 116 7.97 -6.66 23.40
CA ARG A 116 8.84 -6.42 24.56
C ARG A 116 8.21 -5.46 25.57
N GLU A 117 7.74 -4.31 25.12
CA GLU A 117 7.14 -3.28 26.01
C GLU A 117 5.81 -3.73 26.62
N ALA A 118 5.12 -4.68 25.97
CA ALA A 118 3.94 -5.36 26.51
C ALA A 118 4.28 -6.45 27.55
N GLY A 119 5.57 -6.68 27.85
CA GLY A 119 5.99 -7.74 28.78
C GLY A 119 5.95 -9.15 28.18
N ARG A 120 5.91 -9.25 26.85
CA ARG A 120 5.87 -10.48 26.06
C ARG A 120 7.04 -10.53 25.06
N PRO A 121 8.29 -10.38 25.51
CA PRO A 121 9.41 -10.31 24.58
C PRO A 121 9.49 -11.58 23.73
N LEU A 122 9.67 -11.37 22.42
CA LEU A 122 10.00 -12.45 21.50
C LEU A 122 11.44 -12.92 21.77
N SER A 123 11.87 -14.02 21.13
CA SER A 123 13.25 -14.49 21.24
C SER A 123 13.77 -14.88 19.88
N ASN A 124 14.67 -14.08 19.33
CA ASN A 124 15.31 -14.30 18.05
C ASN A 124 15.98 -15.68 18.02
N PRO A 125 15.56 -16.61 17.13
CA PRO A 125 16.13 -17.96 17.08
C PRO A 125 17.64 -18.01 16.82
N ASN A 126 18.20 -16.97 16.19
CA ASN A 126 19.62 -16.93 15.81
C ASN A 126 20.52 -16.26 16.85
N SER A 127 19.97 -15.43 17.74
CA SER A 127 20.77 -14.64 18.70
C SER A 127 20.29 -14.70 20.16
N GLY A 128 19.06 -15.16 20.41
CA GLY A 128 18.40 -15.09 21.72
C GLY A 128 17.98 -13.68 22.14
N SER A 129 18.22 -12.66 21.32
CA SER A 129 17.78 -11.28 21.59
C SER A 129 16.26 -11.15 21.46
N TRP A 130 15.65 -10.17 22.14
CA TRP A 130 14.24 -9.82 21.95
C TRP A 130 13.94 -9.30 20.54
N ARG A 131 14.95 -8.73 19.87
CA ARG A 131 14.81 -8.08 18.56
C ARG A 131 14.88 -9.09 17.42
N ILE A 132 13.81 -9.15 16.62
CA ILE A 132 13.72 -9.94 15.40
C ILE A 132 13.51 -8.98 14.21
N PRO A 133 14.58 -8.62 13.48
CA PRO A 133 14.49 -7.61 12.40
C PRO A 133 13.90 -8.16 11.09
N GLY A 134 13.89 -9.48 10.91
CA GLY A 134 13.41 -10.13 9.68
C GLY A 134 12.07 -10.81 9.86
N VAL A 135 11.13 -10.56 8.95
CA VAL A 135 9.79 -11.19 8.95
C VAL A 135 9.88 -12.71 8.80
N TYR A 136 10.76 -13.22 7.94
CA TYR A 136 11.02 -14.65 7.83
C TYR A 136 11.44 -15.27 9.18
N THR A 137 12.38 -14.64 9.89
CA THR A 137 12.83 -15.10 11.21
C THR A 137 11.74 -14.96 12.28
N LEU A 138 10.85 -13.96 12.15
CA LEU A 138 9.69 -13.81 13.02
C LEU A 138 8.70 -14.96 12.83
N GLN A 139 8.47 -15.39 11.59
CA GLN A 139 7.69 -16.59 11.29
C GLN A 139 8.35 -17.85 11.88
N GLU A 140 9.66 -18.03 11.68
CA GLU A 140 10.41 -19.16 12.25
C GLU A 140 10.30 -19.20 13.78
N TYR A 141 10.33 -18.04 14.45
CA TYR A 141 10.11 -17.95 15.89
C TYR A 141 8.74 -18.51 16.29
N TYR A 142 7.65 -18.03 15.69
CA TYR A 142 6.30 -18.50 16.02
C TYR A 142 6.11 -19.98 15.71
N GLN A 143 6.69 -20.48 14.62
CA GLN A 143 6.68 -21.89 14.27
C GLN A 143 7.46 -22.72 15.31
N GLY A 144 8.64 -22.25 15.72
CA GLY A 144 9.51 -22.92 16.68
C GLY A 144 8.88 -23.08 18.07
N ILE A 145 8.03 -22.14 18.48
CA ILE A 145 7.30 -22.23 19.76
C ILE A 145 5.91 -22.86 19.62
N GLY A 146 5.52 -23.34 18.43
CA GLY A 146 4.21 -23.95 18.19
C GLY A 146 3.03 -22.97 18.21
N ALA A 147 3.29 -21.68 18.05
CA ALA A 147 2.30 -20.60 18.10
C ALA A 147 1.98 -20.00 16.73
N TYR A 148 2.43 -20.62 15.64
CA TYR A 148 2.10 -20.21 14.28
C TYR A 148 0.83 -20.91 13.79
N ALA A 149 -0.14 -20.14 13.31
CA ALA A 149 -1.31 -20.62 12.61
C ALA A 149 -1.22 -20.25 11.13
N GLU A 150 -1.18 -21.26 10.25
CA GLU A 150 -1.18 -21.04 8.80
C GLU A 150 -2.51 -20.45 8.33
N ASN A 151 -2.46 -19.52 7.37
CA ASN A 151 -3.68 -18.98 6.78
C ASN A 151 -4.45 -20.10 6.04
N GLY A 152 -5.78 -20.11 6.15
CA GLY A 152 -6.61 -21.19 5.60
C GLY A 152 -6.68 -22.47 6.44
N SER A 153 -6.00 -22.54 7.60
CA SER A 153 -6.13 -23.66 8.55
C SER A 153 -7.48 -23.72 9.29
N GLY A 154 -8.35 -22.72 9.08
CA GLY A 154 -9.58 -22.51 9.85
C GLY A 154 -9.38 -21.67 11.11
N TYR A 155 -8.15 -21.21 11.38
CA TYR A 155 -7.86 -20.29 12.47
C TYR A 155 -8.43 -18.89 12.21
N THR A 156 -9.10 -18.31 13.21
CA THR A 156 -9.49 -16.89 13.23
C THR A 156 -8.51 -16.15 14.14
N PRO A 157 -7.88 -15.07 13.66
CA PRO A 157 -6.94 -14.30 14.48
C PRO A 157 -7.64 -13.66 15.68
N SER A 158 -6.86 -13.34 16.71
CA SER A 158 -7.27 -12.57 17.88
C SER A 158 -6.52 -11.24 17.95
N VAL A 159 -7.03 -10.33 18.77
CA VAL A 159 -6.33 -9.08 19.10
C VAL A 159 -4.94 -9.43 19.66
N GLY A 160 -3.94 -8.71 19.18
CA GLY A 160 -2.53 -8.89 19.51
C GLY A 160 -1.80 -9.94 18.68
N ASP A 161 -2.49 -10.74 17.88
CA ASP A 161 -1.81 -11.66 16.97
C ASP A 161 -1.02 -10.90 15.91
N VAL A 162 0.09 -11.47 15.51
CA VAL A 162 1.00 -10.92 14.50
C VAL A 162 0.65 -11.54 13.17
N VAL A 163 0.17 -10.74 12.22
CA VAL A 163 -0.04 -11.23 10.86
C VAL A 163 1.29 -11.22 10.10
N ILE A 164 1.54 -12.29 9.34
CA ILE A 164 2.74 -12.44 8.52
C ILE A 164 2.32 -12.39 7.05
N TYR A 165 2.96 -11.49 6.30
CA TYR A 165 2.77 -11.36 4.87
C TYR A 165 4.00 -11.86 4.12
N ASP A 166 3.79 -12.64 3.06
CA ASP A 166 4.78 -12.95 2.04
C ASP A 166 4.19 -12.67 0.65
N SER A 167 4.69 -11.60 0.03
CA SER A 167 4.32 -11.23 -1.33
C SER A 167 5.51 -11.38 -2.26
N SER A 168 5.83 -12.63 -2.62
CA SER A 168 6.84 -13.03 -3.62
C SER A 168 6.83 -12.26 -4.95
N ARG A 169 5.79 -11.48 -5.26
CA ARG A 169 5.60 -10.79 -6.55
C ARG A 169 5.78 -9.28 -6.55
N TRP A 170 5.74 -8.58 -5.40
CA TRP A 170 5.64 -7.10 -5.44
C TRP A 170 6.43 -6.34 -4.36
N VAL A 171 6.35 -6.73 -3.08
CA VAL A 171 6.82 -5.85 -1.97
C VAL A 171 7.55 -6.60 -0.84
N GLY A 172 7.99 -7.84 -1.10
CA GLY A 172 8.69 -8.64 -0.11
C GLY A 172 7.77 -9.12 1.02
N GLN A 173 8.38 -9.41 2.17
CA GLN A 173 7.68 -9.84 3.37
C GLN A 173 7.36 -8.64 4.26
N HIS A 174 6.25 -8.70 4.98
CA HIS A 174 5.83 -7.65 5.90
C HIS A 174 5.10 -8.23 7.11
N THR A 175 4.86 -7.42 8.14
CA THR A 175 4.13 -7.87 9.32
C THR A 175 3.44 -6.71 10.03
N ASN A 176 2.26 -6.97 10.57
CA ASN A 176 1.46 -6.04 11.37
C ASN A 176 0.90 -6.78 12.60
N ILE A 177 0.33 -6.03 13.55
CA ILE A 177 -0.37 -6.59 14.72
C ILE A 177 -1.88 -6.36 14.57
N VAL A 178 -2.68 -7.38 14.83
CA VAL A 178 -4.15 -7.32 14.81
C VAL A 178 -4.66 -6.53 16.02
N VAL A 179 -5.49 -5.52 15.80
CA VAL A 179 -6.07 -4.67 16.85
C VAL A 179 -7.59 -4.78 16.97
N ALA A 180 -8.26 -5.30 15.95
CA ALA A 180 -9.67 -5.67 16.00
C ALA A 180 -9.95 -6.79 14.98
N VAL A 181 -11.01 -7.57 15.22
CA VAL A 181 -11.47 -8.65 14.34
C VAL A 181 -12.98 -8.57 14.24
N ASP A 182 -13.51 -8.57 13.02
CA ASP A 182 -14.93 -8.62 12.70
C ASP A 182 -15.17 -9.58 11.52
N GLY A 183 -15.77 -10.74 11.83
CA GLY A 183 -16.02 -11.81 10.86
C GLY A 183 -14.72 -12.29 10.19
N ASP A 184 -14.63 -12.05 8.88
CA ASP A 184 -13.49 -12.44 8.03
C ASP A 184 -12.52 -11.27 7.76
N SER A 185 -12.68 -10.17 8.52
CA SER A 185 -11.89 -8.95 8.41
C SER A 185 -11.29 -8.52 9.74
N ALA A 186 -10.15 -7.85 9.69
CA ALA A 186 -9.44 -7.34 10.86
C ALA A 186 -9.01 -5.90 10.61
N ILE A 187 -8.70 -5.21 11.70
CA ILE A 187 -7.90 -3.98 11.67
C ILE A 187 -6.51 -4.35 12.16
N THR A 188 -5.48 -3.88 11.48
CA THR A 188 -4.08 -4.11 11.84
C THR A 188 -3.34 -2.80 12.00
N VAL A 189 -2.27 -2.84 12.81
CA VAL A 189 -1.33 -1.74 12.97
C VAL A 189 0.06 -2.22 12.62
N GLY A 190 0.68 -1.56 11.65
CA GLY A 190 2.00 -1.90 11.12
C GLY A 190 3.01 -0.78 11.33
N GLY A 191 4.28 -1.17 11.37
CA GLY A 191 5.41 -0.26 11.28
C GLY A 191 5.99 -0.31 9.87
N ASN A 192 6.73 0.73 9.50
CA ASN A 192 7.40 0.86 8.21
C ASN A 192 6.44 0.93 7.00
N GLU A 193 5.22 1.41 7.23
CA GLU A 193 4.22 1.60 6.19
C GLU A 193 4.40 2.99 5.59
N PHE A 194 5.28 3.07 4.57
CA PHE A 194 5.84 4.31 4.04
C PHE A 194 6.63 5.11 5.09
N GLY A 195 7.37 4.41 5.94
CA GLY A 195 8.17 5.01 7.01
C GLY A 195 7.36 5.55 8.18
N LYS A 196 6.12 5.07 8.34
CA LYS A 196 5.16 5.48 9.37
C LYS A 196 4.60 4.27 10.12
N VAL A 197 3.98 4.53 11.27
CA VAL A 197 3.08 3.57 11.92
C VAL A 197 1.66 3.81 11.39
N ARG A 198 1.03 2.81 10.76
CA ARG A 198 -0.29 2.98 10.12
C ARG A 198 -1.31 1.97 10.59
N VAL A 199 -2.58 2.32 10.38
CA VAL A 199 -3.75 1.50 10.67
C VAL A 199 -4.45 1.12 9.36
N HIS A 200 -4.64 -0.18 9.16
CA HIS A 200 -5.21 -0.71 7.92
C HIS A 200 -6.29 -1.76 8.16
N ASP A 201 -7.26 -1.80 7.27
CA ASP A 201 -8.17 -2.93 7.14
C ASP A 201 -7.41 -4.14 6.61
N LEU A 202 -7.84 -5.35 6.97
CA LEU A 202 -7.27 -6.59 6.49
C LEU A 202 -8.39 -7.58 6.18
N HIS A 203 -8.47 -8.02 4.92
CA HIS A 203 -9.35 -9.10 4.50
C HIS A 203 -8.53 -10.38 4.25
N TRP A 204 -8.08 -11.02 5.33
CA TRP A 204 -7.01 -12.03 5.29
C TRP A 204 -7.32 -13.29 4.48
N GLN A 205 -8.60 -13.62 4.30
CA GLN A 205 -9.01 -14.77 3.46
C GLN A 205 -8.82 -14.49 1.97
N SER A 206 -8.90 -13.22 1.57
CA SER A 206 -8.79 -12.79 0.17
C SER A 206 -7.41 -12.19 -0.17
N ASP A 207 -6.67 -11.71 0.82
CA ASP A 207 -5.30 -11.25 0.63
C ASP A 207 -4.33 -12.44 0.55
N SER A 208 -3.98 -12.80 -0.69
CA SER A 208 -3.04 -13.89 -0.98
C SER A 208 -1.63 -13.71 -0.40
N ALA A 209 -1.28 -12.50 0.06
CA ALA A 209 0.00 -12.29 0.73
C ALA A 209 -0.02 -12.76 2.19
N VAL A 210 -1.18 -12.90 2.82
CA VAL A 210 -1.26 -13.39 4.21
C VAL A 210 -0.93 -14.88 4.23
N VAL A 211 0.21 -15.23 4.81
CA VAL A 211 0.65 -16.63 4.94
C VAL A 211 0.27 -17.25 6.29
N GLY A 212 0.02 -16.42 7.30
CA GLY A 212 -0.44 -16.90 8.60
C GLY A 212 -0.31 -15.86 9.71
N PHE A 213 -0.50 -16.34 10.94
CA PHE A 213 -0.55 -15.54 12.14
C PHE A 213 0.32 -16.15 13.24
N GLY A 214 1.13 -15.32 13.91
CA GLY A 214 1.78 -15.63 15.16
C GLY A 214 0.87 -15.26 16.33
N LYS A 215 0.50 -16.24 17.15
CA LYS A 215 -0.44 -16.03 18.26
C LYS A 215 0.20 -15.25 19.40
N LEU A 216 -0.51 -14.28 19.98
CA LEU A 216 -0.08 -13.60 21.21
C LEU A 216 -0.04 -14.56 22.41
N HIS A 217 -0.96 -15.52 22.44
CA HIS A 217 -1.07 -16.58 23.46
C HIS A 217 -1.03 -17.96 22.77
N PRO A 218 0.08 -18.71 22.89
CA PRO A 218 0.20 -20.07 22.39
C PRO A 218 -0.76 -21.07 23.03
#